data_AF-A0A067RIX8-F1
#
_entry.id   AF-A0A067RIX8-F1
#
_cell.length_a   1.000
_cell.length_b   1.000
_cell.length_c   1.000
_cell.angle_alpha   90.00
_cell.angle_beta   90.00
_cell.angle_gamma   90.00
#
_symmetry.space_group_name_H-M   'P 1'
#
loop_
_entity.id
_entity.type
_entity.pdbx_description
1 polymer ?
#
loop_
_entity_poly.entity_id
_entity_poly.type
_entity_poly.pdbx_seq_one_letter_code
_entity_poly.pdbx_strand_id
1 'polypeptide(L)'
;MFPSNKLKIQKFAVKQLSASSSALADEKGDDLSSVMLKSLQCTDRFCHRYMYPPIKQCRMFPSNKLKIQKFAVKQLSASSSALADEKGDDLSSVMLKSLQCTDRFCHRYMYPPIKQCRSGHCFCFSCSESLHRLCPICGTQIIELRNRALEAIATKLLTTCKYRSEGCPEVMVRACDMIGHEKRCQFRLYKCFSAKCSWTGPAQNLVAHVERNHRERLFVGSEKVFKITKIENREDMDMMFLFSCGDEKFWVKLIYKKAATAFFGAVQYIGQTDMANNYKYCFEIKASGVTSERYFLCIRTTHADVMDFELIFESQDCFWAPINIAKYFAENDILIIKLNIEVVGHH
;
A
#
# COMPACT_ATOMS: atom_id res chain seq x y z
N MET A 1 30.24 20.02 25.99
CA MET A 1 29.22 21.09 26.03
C MET A 1 27.87 20.47 25.70
N PHE A 2 26.94 20.46 26.67
CA PHE A 2 25.63 19.79 26.60
C PHE A 2 24.64 20.52 25.66
N PRO A 3 23.74 19.81 24.96
CA PRO A 3 22.58 20.43 24.35
C PRO A 3 21.43 20.49 25.37
N SER A 4 21.42 21.56 26.17
CA SER A 4 20.46 21.89 27.23
C SER A 4 19.02 22.15 26.76
N ASN A 5 18.73 22.04 25.46
CA ASN A 5 17.41 22.37 24.90
C ASN A 5 16.39 21.21 24.89
N LYS A 6 16.81 19.94 24.75
CA LYS A 6 15.85 18.80 24.65
C LYS A 6 15.11 18.49 25.97
N LEU A 7 15.79 18.61 27.10
CA LEU A 7 15.21 18.43 28.43
C LEU A 7 14.28 19.58 28.84
N LYS A 8 14.54 20.80 28.36
CA LYS A 8 13.66 21.96 28.57
C LYS A 8 12.35 21.81 27.79
N ILE A 9 12.42 21.31 26.55
CA ILE A 9 11.24 21.04 25.71
C ILE A 9 10.36 19.94 26.31
N GLN A 10 10.94 18.85 26.82
CA GLN A 10 10.17 17.80 27.52
C GLN A 10 9.48 18.30 28.79
N LYS A 11 10.16 19.11 29.61
CA LYS A 11 9.57 19.68 30.83
C LYS A 11 8.47 20.70 30.52
N PHE A 12 8.60 21.46 29.43
CA PHE A 12 7.58 22.41 29.00
C PHE A 12 6.35 21.72 28.40
N ALA A 13 6.54 20.67 27.60
CA ALA A 13 5.44 19.87 27.04
C ALA A 13 4.59 19.17 28.12
N VAL A 14 5.23 18.66 29.18
CA VAL A 14 4.51 18.07 30.33
C VAL A 14 3.72 19.14 31.10
N LYS A 15 4.27 20.34 31.26
CA LYS A 15 3.60 21.46 31.97
C LYS A 15 2.42 22.04 31.18
N GLN A 16 2.47 22.02 29.84
CA GLN A 16 1.36 22.41 28.96
C GLN A 16 0.26 21.35 28.90
N LEU A 17 0.62 20.05 28.90
CA LEU A 17 -0.35 18.95 28.98
C LEU A 17 -1.14 18.97 30.30
N SER A 18 -0.54 19.39 31.41
CA SER A 18 -1.24 19.60 32.69
C SER A 18 -2.11 20.86 32.73
N ALA A 19 -1.86 21.85 31.87
CA ALA A 19 -2.66 23.07 31.77
C ALA A 19 -3.83 22.93 30.78
N SER A 20 -3.73 21.99 29.83
CA SER A 20 -4.78 21.70 28.85
C SER A 20 -5.91 20.82 29.42
N SER A 21 -5.64 20.08 30.50
CA SER A 21 -6.65 19.26 31.20
C SER A 21 -7.68 20.08 31.96
N SER A 22 -7.43 21.36 32.24
CA SER A 22 -8.37 22.24 32.96
C SER A 22 -9.32 23.03 32.05
N ALA A 23 -9.26 22.85 30.72
CA ALA A 23 -10.03 23.63 29.75
C ALA A 23 -10.97 22.81 28.84
N LEU A 24 -11.26 21.54 29.18
CA LEU A 24 -12.00 20.59 28.33
C LEU A 24 -13.25 20.02 29.04
N ALA A 25 -14.20 20.88 29.41
CA ALA A 25 -15.55 20.45 29.81
C ALA A 25 -16.58 20.96 28.78
N ASP A 26 -17.34 20.04 28.19
CA ASP A 26 -18.56 20.35 27.42
C ASP A 26 -19.73 20.56 28.41
N GLU A 27 -20.82 21.21 27.99
CA GLU A 27 -21.99 21.59 28.84
C GLU A 27 -22.74 20.39 29.47
N LYS A 28 -22.28 19.15 29.28
CA LYS A 28 -22.81 17.93 29.89
C LYS A 28 -21.81 17.14 30.77
N GLY A 29 -20.60 17.66 30.99
CA GLY A 29 -19.70 17.13 32.04
C GLY A 29 -19.05 15.77 31.78
N ASP A 30 -19.14 15.20 30.58
CA ASP A 30 -18.41 13.98 30.22
C ASP A 30 -17.01 14.28 29.66
N ASP A 31 -15.98 13.68 30.25
CA ASP A 31 -14.58 13.78 29.83
C ASP A 31 -14.35 13.12 28.45
N LEU A 32 -14.19 13.95 27.42
CA LEU A 32 -13.94 13.56 26.02
C LEU A 32 -12.68 12.69 25.83
N SER A 33 -11.74 12.71 26.78
CA SER A 33 -10.56 11.83 26.74
C SER A 33 -10.95 10.36 26.93
N SER A 34 -11.99 10.09 27.72
CA SER A 34 -12.50 8.74 28.02
C SER A 34 -13.25 8.12 26.84
N VAL A 35 -13.98 8.94 26.07
CA VAL A 35 -14.71 8.50 24.87
C VAL A 35 -13.74 8.13 23.76
N MET A 36 -12.69 8.92 23.55
CA MET A 36 -11.63 8.61 22.57
C MET A 36 -10.83 7.35 22.94
N LEU A 37 -10.52 7.15 24.22
CA LEU A 37 -9.80 5.97 24.71
C LEU A 37 -10.59 4.67 24.48
N LYS A 38 -11.93 4.70 24.57
CA LYS A 38 -12.78 3.52 24.33
C LYS A 38 -12.96 3.19 22.84
N SER A 39 -12.90 4.18 21.95
CA SER A 39 -13.07 3.96 20.50
C SER A 39 -11.80 3.57 19.72
N LEU A 40 -10.63 3.52 20.37
CA LEU A 40 -9.32 3.26 19.73
C LEU A 40 -8.63 1.97 20.22
N GLN A 41 -9.29 1.15 21.03
CA GLN A 41 -8.71 -0.11 21.48
C GLN A 41 -8.97 -1.23 20.46
N CYS A 42 -7.89 -1.71 19.85
CA CYS A 42 -7.89 -2.97 19.10
C CYS A 42 -8.17 -4.12 20.08
N THR A 43 -9.30 -4.81 19.94
CA THR A 43 -9.71 -5.90 20.84
C THR A 43 -9.09 -7.25 20.49
N ASP A 44 -8.18 -7.30 19.50
CA ASP A 44 -7.58 -8.55 19.05
C ASP A 44 -6.35 -8.93 19.87
N ARG A 45 -6.49 -10.00 20.68
CA ARG A 45 -5.45 -10.56 21.56
C ARG A 45 -4.21 -11.05 20.79
N PHE A 46 -4.31 -11.25 19.47
CA PHE A 46 -3.22 -11.77 18.64
C PHE A 46 -2.37 -10.67 17.97
N CYS A 47 -2.77 -9.40 18.04
CA CYS A 47 -2.06 -8.28 17.41
C CYS A 47 -0.64 -8.04 18.00
N HIS A 48 -0.32 -8.59 19.17
CA HIS A 48 0.98 -8.42 19.83
C HIS A 48 2.06 -9.42 19.41
N ARG A 49 1.73 -10.50 18.67
CA ARG A 49 2.65 -11.64 18.49
C ARG A 49 3.29 -11.76 17.10
N TYR A 50 2.77 -11.07 16.09
CA TYR A 50 3.31 -11.11 14.74
C TYR A 50 3.92 -9.76 14.36
N MET A 51 5.26 -9.75 14.20
CA MET A 51 6.00 -8.70 13.51
C MET A 51 5.34 -8.45 12.16
N TYR A 52 4.75 -7.26 11.93
CA TYR A 52 4.12 -6.87 10.66
C TYR A 52 3.30 -7.98 9.99
N PRO A 53 2.03 -8.23 10.36
CA PRO A 53 1.22 -9.14 9.57
C PRO A 53 1.04 -8.57 8.14
N PRO A 54 0.90 -9.44 7.12
CA PRO A 54 0.43 -8.99 5.81
C PRO A 54 -0.90 -8.24 6.03
N ILE A 55 -1.09 -7.13 5.31
CA ILE A 55 -2.14 -6.10 5.46
C ILE A 55 -3.60 -6.63 5.39
N LYS A 56 -3.81 -7.95 5.32
CA LYS A 56 -5.09 -8.60 5.04
C LYS A 56 -6.09 -8.66 6.21
N GLN A 57 -5.76 -8.28 7.45
CA GLN A 57 -6.69 -8.50 8.58
C GLN A 57 -6.87 -7.37 9.61
N CYS A 58 -6.53 -6.11 9.32
CA CYS A 58 -7.04 -5.00 10.13
C CYS A 58 -8.48 -4.67 9.71
N ARG A 59 -9.48 -5.30 10.34
CA ARG A 59 -10.87 -4.81 10.31
C ARG A 59 -11.09 -3.90 11.52
N MET A 60 -11.28 -2.61 11.28
CA MET A 60 -11.87 -1.68 12.24
C MET A 60 -12.94 -0.84 11.53
N PHE A 61 -14.12 -0.76 12.16
CA PHE A 61 -15.36 -0.20 11.60
C PHE A 61 -15.31 1.33 11.41
N PRO A 62 -16.11 1.87 10.45
CA PRO A 62 -16.17 3.28 10.11
C PRO A 62 -17.25 3.98 10.93
N SER A 63 -16.89 4.65 12.03
CA SER A 63 -17.91 5.40 12.79
C SER A 63 -17.60 6.86 13.08
N ASN A 64 -16.46 7.42 12.63
CA ASN A 64 -16.21 8.87 12.80
C ASN A 64 -15.13 9.49 11.90
N LYS A 65 -14.89 8.95 10.68
CA LYS A 65 -13.91 9.53 9.73
C LYS A 65 -14.10 11.04 9.52
N LEU A 66 -15.34 11.50 9.35
CA LEU A 66 -15.69 12.91 9.16
C LEU A 66 -15.45 13.79 10.40
N LYS A 67 -15.66 13.27 11.62
CA LYS A 67 -15.39 14.03 12.85
C LYS A 67 -13.89 14.14 13.15
N ILE A 68 -13.15 13.05 12.90
CA ILE A 68 -11.69 13.04 13.03
C ILE A 68 -11.06 13.93 11.96
N GLN A 69 -11.52 13.89 10.71
CA GLN A 69 -11.04 14.80 9.65
C GLN A 69 -11.35 16.27 9.98
N LYS A 70 -12.57 16.61 10.43
CA LYS A 70 -12.92 17.99 10.83
C LYS A 70 -12.09 18.48 12.02
N PHE A 71 -11.83 17.63 13.01
CA PHE A 71 -10.98 17.98 14.15
C PHE A 71 -9.49 18.07 13.77
N ALA A 72 -9.01 17.17 12.90
CA ALA A 72 -7.64 17.18 12.38
C ALA A 72 -7.33 18.43 11.55
N VAL A 73 -8.26 18.84 10.69
CA VAL A 73 -8.17 20.10 9.95
C VAL A 73 -8.19 21.29 10.91
N LYS A 74 -9.06 21.26 11.95
CA LYS A 74 -9.15 22.31 12.97
C LYS A 74 -7.89 22.40 13.85
N GLN A 75 -7.24 21.28 14.16
CA GLN A 75 -5.97 21.21 14.90
C GLN A 75 -4.82 21.71 14.01
N LEU A 76 -4.69 21.24 12.77
CA LEU A 76 -3.67 21.73 11.84
C LEU A 76 -3.83 23.22 11.50
N SER A 77 -5.06 23.73 11.45
CA SER A 77 -5.35 25.16 11.28
C SER A 77 -5.16 25.98 12.57
N ALA A 78 -5.31 25.39 13.75
CA ALA A 78 -5.09 26.06 15.03
C ALA A 78 -3.61 26.11 15.42
N SER A 79 -2.83 25.06 15.10
CA SER A 79 -1.38 25.03 15.32
C SER A 79 -0.62 26.04 14.46
N SER A 80 -1.19 26.45 13.32
CA SER A 80 -0.65 27.53 12.49
C SER A 80 -0.78 28.92 13.14
N SER A 81 -1.70 29.10 14.11
CA SER A 81 -1.96 30.38 14.76
C SER A 81 -1.41 30.53 16.19
N ALA A 82 -0.93 29.46 16.83
CA ALA A 82 -0.69 29.50 18.28
C ALA A 82 0.75 29.33 18.78
N LEU A 83 1.70 28.75 18.03
CA LEU A 83 3.06 28.49 18.56
C LEU A 83 4.15 28.48 17.46
N ALA A 84 4.29 29.57 16.70
CA ALA A 84 5.47 29.76 15.88
C ALA A 84 6.65 30.21 16.76
N ASP A 85 7.62 29.33 17.00
CA ASP A 85 8.98 29.76 17.38
C ASP A 85 9.59 30.59 16.23
N GLU A 86 10.59 31.43 16.51
CA GLU A 86 11.26 32.36 15.57
C GLU A 86 11.87 31.71 14.29
N LYS A 87 11.65 30.41 14.07
CA LYS A 87 12.03 29.64 12.87
C LYS A 87 10.85 29.07 12.05
N GLY A 88 9.60 29.34 12.41
CA GLY A 88 8.44 29.04 11.56
C GLY A 88 8.08 27.55 11.37
N ASP A 89 8.63 26.63 12.16
CA ASP A 89 8.28 25.20 12.11
C ASP A 89 7.07 24.91 13.03
N ASP A 90 5.96 24.39 12.48
CA ASP A 90 4.78 23.94 13.27
C ASP A 90 5.16 22.78 14.22
N LEU A 91 4.57 22.72 15.42
CA LEU A 91 4.82 21.70 16.45
C LEU A 91 4.67 20.27 15.91
N SER A 92 3.70 20.05 15.03
CA SER A 92 3.48 18.75 14.38
C SER A 92 4.70 18.32 13.55
N SER A 93 5.36 19.28 12.89
CA SER A 93 6.55 19.03 12.07
C SER A 93 7.76 18.63 12.92
N VAL A 94 7.94 19.29 14.08
CA VAL A 94 9.01 18.98 15.04
C VAL A 94 8.82 17.59 15.65
N MET A 95 7.57 17.24 15.99
CA MET A 95 7.22 15.92 16.48
C MET A 95 7.43 14.83 15.41
N LEU A 96 7.07 15.10 14.15
CA LEU A 96 7.32 14.19 13.02
C LEU A 96 8.82 13.96 12.80
N LYS A 97 9.64 15.02 12.81
CA LYS A 97 11.11 14.91 12.70
C LYS A 97 11.68 14.04 13.82
N SER A 98 11.17 14.16 15.04
CA SER A 98 11.59 13.36 16.20
C SER A 98 11.22 11.87 16.10
N LEU A 99 10.27 11.53 15.23
CA LEU A 99 9.87 10.15 14.94
C LEU A 99 10.66 9.53 13.78
N GLN A 100 11.62 10.21 13.17
CA GLN A 100 12.45 9.58 12.14
C GLN A 100 13.45 8.59 12.77
N CYS A 101 13.60 7.42 12.15
CA CYS A 101 14.58 6.44 12.60
C CYS A 101 15.99 7.05 12.55
N THR A 102 16.77 6.82 13.60
CA THR A 102 18.12 7.38 13.71
C THR A 102 19.15 6.67 12.81
N ASP A 103 18.81 5.48 12.31
CA ASP A 103 19.64 4.77 11.33
C ASP A 103 19.67 5.53 9.99
N ARG A 104 20.87 5.91 9.54
CA ARG A 104 21.08 6.71 8.32
C ARG A 104 20.53 6.03 7.06
N PHE A 105 20.48 4.71 7.03
CA PHE A 105 19.94 3.95 5.90
C PHE A 105 18.43 3.72 6.01
N CYS A 106 17.79 4.19 7.08
CA CYS A 106 16.38 4.01 7.35
C CYS A 106 15.63 5.35 7.30
N HIS A 107 14.99 5.64 6.18
CA HIS A 107 14.19 6.84 5.99
C HIS A 107 12.73 6.68 6.46
N ARG A 108 12.48 5.79 7.42
CA ARG A 108 11.14 5.47 7.93
C ARG A 108 10.85 6.22 9.23
N TYR A 109 9.57 6.53 9.43
CA TYR A 109 9.07 6.95 10.73
C TYR A 109 8.98 5.74 11.65
N MET A 110 9.35 5.94 12.90
CA MET A 110 9.29 4.96 13.98
C MET A 110 7.86 4.83 14.46
N TYR A 111 7.42 3.59 14.64
CA TYR A 111 6.14 3.24 15.21
C TYR A 111 6.37 2.14 16.26
N PRO A 112 5.54 2.03 17.31
CA PRO A 112 5.68 0.99 18.31
C PRO A 112 5.95 -0.41 17.70
N PRO A 113 6.91 -1.19 18.23
CA PRO A 113 7.78 -0.85 19.35
C PRO A 113 8.97 0.04 18.93
N ILE A 114 9.20 1.13 19.68
CA ILE A 114 10.34 2.04 19.43
C ILE A 114 11.45 1.71 20.42
N LYS A 115 12.61 1.29 19.92
CA LYS A 115 13.78 0.93 20.73
C LYS A 115 14.71 2.13 20.87
N GLN A 116 15.56 2.13 21.89
CA GLN A 116 16.55 3.17 22.09
C GLN A 116 17.91 2.60 22.51
N CYS A 117 18.99 3.34 22.26
CA CYS A 117 20.27 3.04 22.88
C CYS A 117 20.38 3.65 24.29
N ARG A 118 21.41 3.26 25.05
CA ARG A 118 21.67 3.83 26.39
C ARG A 118 21.81 5.36 26.39
N SER A 119 22.24 5.94 25.26
CA SER A 119 22.40 7.38 25.08
C SER A 119 21.12 8.08 24.57
N GLY A 120 20.03 7.36 24.32
CA GLY A 120 18.72 7.92 23.94
C GLY A 120 18.44 8.07 22.44
N HIS A 121 19.32 7.59 21.54
CA HIS A 121 19.00 7.51 20.11
C HIS A 121 17.92 6.45 19.86
N CYS A 122 16.90 6.79 19.08
CA CYS A 122 15.72 5.96 18.88
C CYS A 122 15.72 5.29 17.50
N PHE A 123 15.27 4.04 17.45
CA PHE A 123 15.27 3.21 16.26
C PHE A 123 13.91 2.54 16.07
N CYS A 124 13.52 2.34 14.81
CA CYS A 124 12.41 1.44 14.52
C CYS A 124 12.81 0.00 14.87
N PHE A 125 11.81 -0.85 15.13
CA PHE A 125 12.03 -2.22 15.55
C PHE A 125 12.93 -3.02 14.58
N SER A 126 12.75 -2.85 13.27
CA SER A 126 13.58 -3.57 12.29
C SER A 126 15.06 -3.18 12.38
N CYS A 127 15.35 -1.89 12.53
CA CYS A 127 16.73 -1.41 12.62
C CYS A 127 17.39 -1.81 13.94
N SER A 128 16.65 -1.85 15.06
CA SER A 128 17.22 -2.29 16.33
C SER A 128 17.69 -3.74 16.31
N GLU A 129 17.02 -4.60 15.53
CA GLU A 129 17.42 -6.00 15.37
C GLU A 129 18.60 -6.16 14.39
N SER A 130 18.66 -5.35 13.33
CA SER A 130 19.70 -5.49 12.29
C SER A 130 21.05 -4.87 12.64
N LEU A 131 21.10 -3.91 13.58
CA LEU A 131 22.32 -3.14 13.89
C LEU A 131 23.27 -3.84 14.88
N HIS A 132 23.25 -5.17 14.97
CA HIS A 132 24.02 -5.96 15.95
C HIS A 132 23.93 -5.41 17.39
N ARG A 133 22.79 -4.79 17.73
CA ARG A 133 22.52 -4.14 19.03
C ARG A 133 23.51 -3.03 19.41
N LEU A 134 24.15 -2.37 18.44
CA LEU A 134 25.00 -1.20 18.67
C LEU A 134 24.46 0.02 17.92
N CYS A 135 24.50 1.19 18.58
CA CYS A 135 24.06 2.43 18.00
C CYS A 135 25.07 2.93 16.96
N PRO A 136 24.69 3.13 15.68
CA PRO A 136 25.61 3.59 14.65
C PRO A 136 26.11 5.03 14.85
N ILE A 137 25.45 5.81 15.72
CA ILE A 137 25.82 7.19 15.99
C ILE A 137 26.81 7.31 17.14
N CYS A 138 26.62 6.56 18.22
CA CYS A 138 27.37 6.74 19.47
C CYS A 138 28.07 5.48 19.98
N GLY A 139 27.95 4.36 19.27
CA GLY A 139 28.57 3.08 19.63
C GLY A 139 27.98 2.39 20.86
N THR A 140 27.03 3.00 21.57
CA THR A 140 26.43 2.38 22.77
C THR A 140 25.40 1.32 22.44
N GLN A 141 25.18 0.39 23.36
CA GLN A 141 24.25 -0.72 23.18
C GLN A 141 22.81 -0.22 22.98
N ILE A 142 22.13 -0.79 21.97
CA ILE A 142 20.68 -0.71 21.81
C ILE A 142 20.06 -1.64 22.86
N ILE A 143 19.26 -1.07 23.76
CA ILE A 143 18.68 -1.79 24.89
C ILE A 143 17.30 -2.33 24.56
N GLU A 144 16.87 -3.36 25.29
CA GLU A 144 15.56 -3.97 25.10
C GLU A 144 14.38 -3.06 25.49
N LEU A 145 14.64 -2.01 26.29
CA LEU A 145 13.62 -1.07 26.72
C LEU A 145 13.01 -0.31 25.54
N ARG A 146 11.70 -0.09 25.64
CA ARG A 146 10.91 0.66 24.66
C ARG A 146 10.72 2.10 25.10
N ASN A 147 10.79 3.03 24.17
CA ASN A 147 10.46 4.43 24.41
C ASN A 147 8.94 4.63 24.37
N ARG A 148 8.27 4.34 25.48
CA ARG A 148 6.80 4.43 25.62
C ARG A 148 6.22 5.83 25.37
N ALA A 149 6.98 6.87 25.73
CA ALA A 149 6.55 8.24 25.49
C ALA A 149 6.51 8.53 23.99
N LEU A 150 7.55 8.15 23.25
CA LEU A 150 7.61 8.34 21.81
C LEU A 150 6.59 7.46 21.07
N GLU A 151 6.32 6.25 21.59
CA GLU A 151 5.21 5.39 21.14
C GLU A 151 3.84 6.08 21.30
N ALA A 152 3.59 6.73 22.45
CA ALA A 152 2.34 7.45 22.70
C ALA A 152 2.17 8.67 21.78
N ILE A 153 3.26 9.35 21.43
CA ILE A 153 3.25 10.44 20.45
C ILE A 153 2.98 9.88 19.04
N ALA A 154 3.70 8.84 18.62
CA ALA A 154 3.58 8.22 17.30
C ALA A 154 2.15 7.75 16.99
N THR A 155 1.45 7.23 18.00
CA THR A 155 0.07 6.72 17.88
C THR A 155 -0.99 7.82 17.84
N LYS A 156 -0.65 9.07 18.13
CA LYS A 156 -1.58 10.21 18.14
C LYS A 156 -1.26 11.26 17.07
N LEU A 157 -0.04 11.23 16.53
CA LEU A 157 0.41 12.25 15.60
C LEU A 157 -0.24 12.07 14.24
N LEU A 158 -1.09 13.04 13.90
CA LEU A 158 -1.72 13.14 12.60
C LEU A 158 -0.71 13.62 11.56
N THR A 159 -0.80 13.06 10.37
CA THR A 159 0.04 13.40 9.23
C THR A 159 -0.82 13.47 7.97
N THR A 160 -0.35 14.22 6.99
CA THR A 160 -0.98 14.29 5.67
C THR A 160 -0.49 13.14 4.81
N CYS A 161 -1.33 12.64 3.91
CA CYS A 161 -0.91 11.68 2.90
C CYS A 161 0.27 12.22 2.07
N LYS A 162 1.25 11.37 1.74
CA LYS A 162 2.38 11.79 0.87
C LYS A 162 1.96 12.25 -0.53
N TYR A 163 0.77 11.85 -0.98
CA TYR A 163 0.15 12.27 -2.23
C TYR A 163 -0.74 13.52 -2.07
N ARG A 164 -0.48 14.34 -1.04
CA ARG A 164 -1.16 15.64 -0.85
C ARG A 164 -0.99 16.55 -2.08
N SER A 165 0.20 16.57 -2.68
CA SER A 165 0.50 17.32 -3.90
C SER A 165 -0.37 16.90 -5.09
N GLU A 166 -0.72 15.61 -5.13
CA GLU A 166 -1.56 15.02 -6.17
C GLU A 166 -3.07 15.20 -5.89
N GLY A 167 -3.42 15.89 -4.80
CA GLY A 167 -4.80 16.21 -4.45
C GLY A 167 -5.41 15.36 -3.34
N CYS A 168 -4.64 14.49 -2.67
CA CYS A 168 -5.18 13.71 -1.56
C CYS A 168 -5.49 14.59 -0.34
N PRO A 169 -6.75 14.70 0.13
CA PRO A 169 -7.10 15.54 1.27
C PRO A 169 -6.92 14.83 2.62
N GLU A 170 -6.54 13.55 2.61
CA GLU A 170 -6.58 12.70 3.79
C GLU A 170 -5.51 13.07 4.82
N VAL A 171 -5.96 13.15 6.07
CA VAL A 171 -5.14 13.37 7.27
C VAL A 171 -5.51 12.31 8.29
N MET A 172 -4.51 11.55 8.73
CA MET A 172 -4.70 10.45 9.69
C MET A 172 -3.42 10.18 10.48
N VAL A 173 -3.49 9.32 11.50
CA VAL A 173 -2.34 9.01 12.35
C VAL A 173 -1.23 8.37 11.52
N ARG A 174 0.03 8.78 11.74
CA ARG A 174 1.21 8.22 11.06
C ARG A 174 1.57 6.83 11.61
N ALA A 175 0.72 5.86 11.28
CA ALA A 175 0.76 4.48 11.73
C ALA A 175 0.45 3.52 10.57
N CYS A 176 0.00 2.31 10.91
CA CYS A 176 -0.52 1.32 9.96
C CYS A 176 -1.61 1.91 9.05
N ASP A 177 -2.46 2.80 9.57
CA ASP A 177 -3.57 3.41 8.81
C ASP A 177 -3.07 4.27 7.65
N MET A 178 -2.13 5.19 7.92
CA MET A 178 -1.54 6.03 6.86
C MET A 178 -0.77 5.19 5.84
N ILE A 179 0.00 4.18 6.28
CA ILE A 179 0.73 3.31 5.36
C ILE A 179 -0.23 2.52 4.47
N GLY A 180 -1.30 1.97 5.06
CA GLY A 180 -2.35 1.27 4.33
C GLY A 180 -3.11 2.17 3.37
N HIS A 181 -3.40 3.40 3.80
CA HIS A 181 -4.00 4.43 2.95
C HIS A 181 -3.10 4.78 1.78
N GLU A 182 -1.84 5.15 2.00
CA GLU A 182 -0.91 5.53 0.93
C GLU A 182 -0.78 4.42 -0.12
N LYS A 183 -0.76 3.15 0.29
CA LYS A 183 -0.72 2.01 -0.65
C LYS A 183 -1.95 1.92 -1.55
N ARG A 184 -3.14 2.26 -1.03
CA ARG A 184 -4.43 2.20 -1.75
C ARG A 184 -4.97 3.57 -2.15
N CYS A 185 -4.15 4.62 -2.02
CA CYS A 185 -4.59 5.99 -2.24
C CYS A 185 -4.97 6.15 -3.70
N GLN A 186 -6.13 6.73 -3.99
CA GLN A 186 -6.55 6.98 -5.38
C GLN A 186 -5.62 7.95 -6.12
N PHE A 187 -4.91 8.79 -5.37
CA PHE A 187 -3.94 9.77 -5.87
C PHE A 187 -2.51 9.21 -5.91
N ARG A 188 -2.32 7.89 -5.69
CA ARG A 188 -1.00 7.28 -5.74
C ARG A 188 -0.40 7.38 -7.15
N LEU A 189 0.91 7.49 -7.19
CA LEU A 189 1.67 7.42 -8.43
C LEU A 189 2.03 5.98 -8.77
N TYR A 190 1.97 5.67 -10.06
CA TYR A 190 2.29 4.38 -10.65
C TYR A 190 3.68 4.43 -11.26
N LYS A 191 4.46 3.38 -11.02
CA LYS A 191 5.70 3.14 -11.75
C LYS A 191 5.40 2.39 -13.04
N CYS A 192 6.15 2.67 -14.10
CA CYS A 192 6.04 1.88 -15.34
C CYS A 192 6.38 0.40 -15.07
N PHE A 193 5.70 -0.50 -15.78
CA PHE A 193 5.93 -1.95 -15.69
C PHE A 193 7.31 -2.37 -16.22
N SER A 194 7.91 -1.58 -17.11
CA SER A 194 9.22 -1.88 -17.69
C SER A 194 10.33 -1.47 -16.72
N ALA A 195 11.18 -2.42 -16.34
CA ALA A 195 12.32 -2.16 -15.44
C ALA A 195 13.32 -1.12 -16.00
N LYS A 196 13.36 -0.94 -17.32
CA LYS A 196 14.22 0.05 -18.00
C LYS A 196 13.59 1.44 -18.08
N CYS A 197 12.34 1.59 -17.67
CA CYS A 197 11.60 2.83 -17.72
C CYS A 197 11.49 3.45 -16.32
N SER A 198 12.00 4.67 -16.15
CA SER A 198 11.99 5.39 -14.87
C SER A 198 10.71 6.20 -14.64
N TRP A 199 9.75 6.15 -15.56
CA TRP A 199 8.52 6.93 -15.48
C TRP A 199 7.72 6.58 -14.22
N THR A 200 7.27 7.63 -13.54
CA THR A 200 6.35 7.55 -12.40
C THR A 200 5.34 8.67 -12.52
N GLY A 201 4.05 8.36 -12.42
CA GLY A 201 3.00 9.37 -12.59
C GLY A 201 1.60 8.90 -12.20
N PRO A 202 0.60 9.79 -12.21
CA PRO A 202 -0.77 9.45 -11.86
C PRO A 202 -1.41 8.52 -12.90
N ALA A 203 -2.44 7.75 -12.49
CA ALA A 203 -3.14 6.79 -13.35
C ALA A 203 -3.66 7.40 -14.67
N GLN A 204 -4.13 8.65 -14.62
CA GLN A 204 -4.66 9.37 -15.80
C GLN A 204 -3.60 9.56 -16.91
N ASN A 205 -2.32 9.66 -16.54
CA ASN A 205 -1.22 9.85 -17.48
C ASN A 205 -0.63 8.52 -17.98
N LEU A 206 -1.09 7.39 -17.45
CA LEU A 206 -0.52 6.07 -17.72
C LEU A 206 -0.70 5.64 -19.18
N VAL A 207 -1.90 5.80 -19.74
CA VAL A 207 -2.20 5.45 -21.15
C VAL A 207 -1.31 6.24 -22.09
N ALA A 208 -1.27 7.56 -21.93
CA ALA A 208 -0.46 8.44 -22.77
C ALA A 208 1.06 8.19 -22.60
N HIS A 209 1.50 7.70 -21.45
CA HIS A 209 2.88 7.27 -21.25
C HIS A 209 3.18 5.97 -22.01
N VAL A 210 2.37 4.92 -21.82
CA VAL A 210 2.57 3.60 -22.45
C VAL A 210 2.42 3.73 -23.97
N GLU A 211 1.48 4.51 -24.47
CA GLU A 211 1.30 4.74 -25.90
C GLU A 211 2.58 5.30 -26.57
N ARG A 212 3.24 6.26 -25.93
CA ARG A 212 4.43 6.92 -26.49
C ARG A 212 5.70 6.09 -26.35
N ASN A 213 5.84 5.35 -25.25
CA ASN A 213 7.12 4.72 -24.87
C ASN A 213 7.11 3.18 -25.00
N HIS A 214 5.93 2.56 -25.00
CA HIS A 214 5.72 1.11 -24.95
C HIS A 214 4.47 0.71 -25.76
N ARG A 215 4.32 1.27 -26.97
CA ARG A 215 3.10 1.19 -27.79
C ARG A 215 2.60 -0.25 -27.99
N GLU A 216 3.52 -1.19 -28.17
CA GLU A 216 3.25 -2.60 -28.36
C GLU A 216 2.66 -3.30 -27.13
N ARG A 217 2.71 -2.64 -25.96
CA ARG A 217 2.16 -3.10 -24.69
C ARG A 217 0.86 -2.40 -24.30
N LEU A 218 0.37 -1.46 -25.11
CA LEU A 218 -0.95 -0.84 -24.93
C LEU A 218 -1.98 -1.58 -25.79
N PHE A 219 -3.13 -1.86 -25.18
CA PHE A 219 -4.29 -2.37 -25.89
C PHE A 219 -5.52 -1.50 -25.59
N VAL A 220 -6.28 -1.16 -26.63
CA VAL A 220 -7.52 -0.39 -26.52
C VAL A 220 -8.68 -1.32 -26.83
N GLY A 221 -9.63 -1.44 -25.89
CA GLY A 221 -10.73 -2.39 -25.93
C GLY A 221 -10.61 -3.49 -24.89
N SER A 222 -11.68 -4.26 -24.74
CA SER A 222 -11.82 -5.32 -23.72
C SER A 222 -11.31 -6.69 -24.17
N GLU A 223 -11.14 -6.92 -25.47
CA GLU A 223 -10.84 -8.25 -26.03
C GLU A 223 -9.48 -8.32 -26.70
N LYS A 224 -8.63 -9.27 -26.31
CA LYS A 224 -7.34 -9.51 -26.96
C LYS A 224 -7.15 -10.98 -27.30
N VAL A 225 -6.73 -11.25 -28.53
CA VAL A 225 -6.25 -12.57 -28.93
C VAL A 225 -4.72 -12.61 -28.83
N PHE A 226 -4.20 -13.55 -28.04
CA PHE A 226 -2.77 -13.87 -27.92
C PHE A 226 -2.44 -15.07 -28.78
N LYS A 227 -1.49 -14.90 -29.70
CA LYS A 227 -0.96 -15.98 -30.55
C LYS A 227 0.39 -16.42 -29.99
N ILE A 228 0.43 -17.57 -29.34
CA ILE A 228 1.63 -18.11 -28.70
C ILE A 228 2.22 -19.21 -29.59
N THR A 229 3.39 -18.98 -30.16
CA THR A 229 4.11 -19.94 -31.02
C THR A 229 5.07 -20.82 -30.20
N LYS A 230 5.63 -21.89 -30.79
CA LYS A 230 6.66 -22.71 -30.12
C LYS A 230 6.18 -23.32 -28.80
N ILE A 231 4.98 -23.91 -28.83
CA ILE A 231 4.35 -24.56 -27.68
C ILE A 231 5.02 -25.88 -27.35
N GLU A 232 5.51 -26.62 -28.35
CA GLU A 232 6.18 -27.91 -28.15
C GLU A 232 7.43 -27.79 -27.27
N ASN A 233 8.28 -26.79 -27.57
CA ASN A 233 9.54 -26.49 -26.88
C ASN A 233 9.51 -25.11 -26.23
N ARG A 234 8.47 -24.86 -25.43
CA ARG A 234 8.22 -23.54 -24.85
C ARG A 234 9.24 -23.17 -23.76
N GLU A 235 9.86 -22.01 -23.94
CA GLU A 235 10.68 -21.34 -22.91
C GLU A 235 9.85 -20.35 -22.09
N ASP A 236 10.42 -19.93 -20.95
CA ASP A 236 9.81 -18.93 -20.06
C ASP A 236 9.35 -17.69 -20.84
N MET A 237 8.16 -17.23 -20.50
CA MET A 237 7.53 -16.07 -21.11
C MET A 237 7.00 -15.17 -20.02
N ASP A 238 7.28 -13.87 -20.10
CA ASP A 238 6.64 -12.86 -19.26
C ASP A 238 6.09 -11.72 -20.13
N MET A 239 4.77 -11.65 -20.23
CA MET A 239 4.09 -10.57 -20.93
C MET A 239 3.21 -9.78 -19.99
N MET A 240 3.45 -8.47 -19.92
CA MET A 240 2.60 -7.50 -19.25
C MET A 240 2.09 -6.47 -20.26
N PHE A 241 0.82 -6.09 -20.11
CA PHE A 241 0.11 -5.14 -20.98
C PHE A 241 -0.74 -4.18 -20.15
N LEU A 242 -0.93 -2.97 -20.67
CA LEU A 242 -1.95 -2.03 -20.21
C LEU A 242 -3.17 -2.11 -21.14
N PHE A 243 -4.33 -2.40 -20.59
CA PHE A 243 -5.60 -2.36 -21.30
C PHE A 243 -6.33 -1.07 -20.94
N SER A 244 -6.83 -0.35 -21.94
CA SER A 244 -7.72 0.80 -21.79
C SER A 244 -9.10 0.41 -22.33
N CYS A 245 -10.05 0.19 -21.43
CA CYS A 245 -11.42 -0.24 -21.72
C CYS A 245 -12.38 0.92 -21.39
N GLY A 246 -12.63 1.79 -22.37
CA GLY A 246 -13.30 3.06 -22.09
C GLY A 246 -12.48 3.89 -21.11
N ASP A 247 -13.09 4.34 -20.02
CA ASP A 247 -12.42 5.11 -18.97
C ASP A 247 -11.54 4.25 -18.04
N GLU A 248 -11.76 2.94 -18.05
CA GLU A 248 -11.18 2.00 -17.11
C GLU A 248 -9.89 1.38 -17.63
N LYS A 249 -8.99 1.06 -16.71
CA LYS A 249 -7.63 0.63 -17.03
C LYS A 249 -7.27 -0.64 -16.26
N PHE A 250 -6.61 -1.56 -16.95
CA PHE A 250 -6.25 -2.86 -16.37
C PHE A 250 -4.81 -3.24 -16.68
N TRP A 251 -4.09 -3.77 -15.70
CA TRP A 251 -2.88 -4.52 -15.94
C TRP A 251 -3.24 -5.95 -16.30
N VAL A 252 -2.72 -6.44 -17.42
CA VAL A 252 -2.88 -7.83 -17.84
C VAL A 252 -1.51 -8.48 -17.87
N LYS A 253 -1.32 -9.52 -17.07
CA LYS A 253 -0.08 -10.31 -17.09
C LYS A 253 -0.39 -11.73 -17.53
N LEU A 254 0.31 -12.19 -18.57
CA LEU A 254 0.24 -13.56 -19.10
C LEU A 254 1.67 -14.10 -19.18
N ILE A 255 1.93 -15.18 -18.44
CA ILE A 255 3.25 -15.78 -18.35
C ILE A 255 3.20 -17.28 -18.64
N TYR A 256 4.36 -17.83 -18.98
CA TYR A 256 4.62 -19.27 -18.96
C TYR A 256 5.84 -19.53 -18.11
N LYS A 257 5.75 -20.49 -17.18
CA LYS A 257 6.87 -20.94 -16.37
C LYS A 257 7.20 -22.38 -16.73
N LYS A 258 8.38 -22.62 -17.31
CA LYS A 258 8.89 -23.94 -17.72
C LYS A 258 9.04 -24.88 -16.54
N ALA A 259 9.53 -24.38 -15.40
CA ALA A 259 9.65 -25.17 -14.17
C ALA A 259 8.29 -25.67 -13.64
N ALA A 260 7.23 -24.88 -13.81
CA ALA A 260 5.86 -25.27 -13.43
C ALA A 260 5.10 -25.96 -14.57
N THR A 261 5.67 -26.00 -15.78
CA THR A 261 5.04 -26.53 -17.01
C THR A 261 3.63 -25.98 -17.25
N ALA A 262 3.42 -24.69 -16.98
CA ALA A 262 2.09 -24.09 -17.01
C ALA A 262 2.09 -22.61 -17.41
N PHE A 263 1.00 -22.20 -18.05
CA PHE A 263 0.64 -20.80 -18.27
C PHE A 263 -0.10 -20.24 -17.06
N PHE A 264 0.16 -18.97 -16.76
CA PHE A 264 -0.57 -18.21 -15.75
C PHE A 264 -1.02 -16.88 -16.33
N GLY A 265 -2.26 -16.48 -16.05
CA GLY A 265 -2.85 -15.25 -16.56
C GLY A 265 -3.70 -14.54 -15.51
N ALA A 266 -3.48 -13.27 -15.28
CA ALA A 266 -4.28 -12.48 -14.34
C ALA A 266 -4.49 -11.05 -14.83
N VAL A 267 -5.61 -10.48 -14.41
CA VAL A 267 -6.00 -9.10 -14.71
C VAL A 267 -6.17 -8.34 -13.41
N GLN A 268 -5.57 -7.16 -13.33
CA GLN A 268 -5.70 -6.24 -12.19
C GLN A 268 -6.36 -4.93 -12.64
N TYR A 269 -7.38 -4.50 -11.91
CA TYR A 269 -8.00 -3.19 -12.06
C TYR A 269 -7.11 -2.08 -11.45
N ILE A 270 -6.86 -1.03 -12.24
CA ILE A 270 -6.04 0.12 -11.86
C ILE A 270 -6.94 1.19 -11.26
N GLY A 271 -6.94 1.34 -9.94
CA GLY A 271 -7.80 2.33 -9.29
C GLY A 271 -8.07 2.04 -7.82
N GLN A 272 -9.31 2.27 -7.38
CA GLN A 272 -9.73 1.92 -6.02
C GLN A 272 -9.94 0.40 -5.90
N THR A 273 -9.51 -0.17 -4.78
CA THR A 273 -9.41 -1.64 -4.62
C THR A 273 -10.77 -2.34 -4.53
N ASP A 274 -11.79 -1.64 -4.02
CA ASP A 274 -13.17 -2.10 -3.93
C ASP A 274 -13.86 -2.20 -5.29
N MET A 275 -13.44 -1.39 -6.26
CA MET A 275 -13.98 -1.43 -7.63
C MET A 275 -13.48 -2.62 -8.45
N ALA A 276 -12.40 -3.30 -8.04
CA ALA A 276 -11.83 -4.42 -8.79
C ALA A 276 -12.82 -5.58 -9.00
N ASN A 277 -13.72 -5.82 -8.05
CA ASN A 277 -14.71 -6.89 -8.15
C ASN A 277 -15.89 -6.56 -9.07
N ASN A 278 -16.01 -5.32 -9.56
CA ASN A 278 -17.05 -4.91 -10.52
C ASN A 278 -16.73 -5.36 -11.95
N TYR A 279 -15.54 -5.93 -12.17
CA TYR A 279 -15.08 -6.43 -13.45
C TYR A 279 -14.70 -7.90 -13.34
N LYS A 280 -14.95 -8.65 -14.40
CA LYS A 280 -14.48 -10.02 -14.58
C LYS A 280 -13.63 -10.12 -15.84
N TYR A 281 -12.69 -11.05 -15.84
CA TYR A 281 -11.94 -11.42 -17.01
C TYR A 281 -12.18 -12.90 -17.34
N CYS A 282 -12.07 -13.20 -18.62
CA CYS A 282 -12.23 -14.54 -19.16
C CYS A 282 -11.03 -14.86 -20.06
N PHE A 283 -10.23 -15.85 -19.69
CA PHE A 283 -9.28 -16.46 -20.59
C PHE A 283 -9.90 -17.71 -21.21
N GLU A 284 -9.87 -17.77 -22.53
CA GLU A 284 -10.44 -18.84 -23.35
C GLU A 284 -9.36 -19.41 -24.27
N ILE A 285 -9.26 -20.74 -24.29
CA ILE A 285 -8.55 -21.51 -25.32
C ILE A 285 -9.60 -22.34 -26.05
N LYS A 286 -9.68 -22.20 -27.37
CA LYS A 286 -10.62 -22.93 -28.21
C LYS A 286 -9.86 -23.75 -29.25
N ALA A 287 -10.27 -25.00 -29.46
CA ALA A 287 -9.86 -25.79 -30.63
C ALA A 287 -10.92 -25.66 -31.71
N SER A 288 -10.51 -25.35 -32.94
CA SER A 288 -11.42 -25.23 -34.09
C SER A 288 -11.46 -26.55 -34.85
N GLY A 289 -12.21 -27.52 -34.33
CA GLY A 289 -12.52 -28.77 -35.04
C GLY A 289 -13.82 -28.66 -35.83
N VAL A 290 -13.88 -29.30 -37.01
CA VAL A 290 -15.08 -29.34 -37.89
C VAL A 290 -16.27 -30.08 -37.25
N THR A 291 -16.04 -30.95 -36.27
CA THR A 291 -17.05 -31.87 -35.72
C THR A 291 -17.43 -31.65 -34.25
N SER A 292 -16.65 -30.89 -33.48
CA SER A 292 -16.93 -30.61 -32.06
C SER A 292 -16.13 -29.40 -31.59
N GLU A 293 -16.80 -28.41 -30.99
CA GLU A 293 -16.14 -27.28 -30.33
C GLU A 293 -15.71 -27.68 -28.92
N ARG A 294 -14.43 -27.47 -28.61
CA ARG A 294 -13.87 -27.72 -27.28
C ARG A 294 -13.29 -26.43 -26.75
N TYR A 295 -13.49 -26.19 -25.46
CA TYR A 295 -13.08 -24.97 -24.77
C TYR A 295 -12.37 -25.30 -23.46
N PHE A 296 -11.33 -24.55 -23.16
CA PHE A 296 -10.76 -24.42 -21.82
C PHE A 296 -10.95 -22.97 -21.37
N LEU A 297 -11.70 -22.78 -20.29
CA LEU A 297 -12.17 -21.48 -19.84
C LEU A 297 -11.75 -21.21 -18.40
N CYS A 298 -11.27 -20.01 -18.13
CA CYS A 298 -11.14 -19.49 -16.77
C CYS A 298 -11.81 -18.13 -16.69
N ILE A 299 -12.85 -18.03 -15.87
CA ILE A 299 -13.52 -16.78 -15.55
C ILE A 299 -13.24 -16.43 -14.10
N ARG A 300 -12.86 -15.18 -13.85
CA ARG A 300 -12.64 -14.67 -12.50
C ARG A 300 -12.94 -13.18 -12.45
N THR A 301 -13.30 -12.65 -11.28
CA THR A 301 -13.25 -11.20 -11.06
C THR A 301 -11.83 -10.68 -11.22
N THR A 302 -11.64 -9.39 -11.50
CA THR A 302 -10.29 -8.81 -11.55
C THR A 302 -9.70 -8.67 -10.14
N HIS A 303 -8.38 -8.62 -10.05
CA HIS A 303 -7.66 -8.33 -8.81
C HIS A 303 -7.49 -6.82 -8.64
N ALA A 304 -7.26 -6.34 -7.43
CA ALA A 304 -6.77 -4.98 -7.26
C ALA A 304 -5.29 -4.89 -7.66
N ASP A 305 -4.89 -3.83 -8.34
CA ASP A 305 -3.50 -3.53 -8.74
C ASP A 305 -2.48 -3.37 -7.59
N VAL A 306 -2.94 -3.28 -6.34
CA VAL A 306 -2.08 -3.31 -5.15
C VAL A 306 -1.65 -4.73 -4.76
N MET A 307 -2.25 -5.75 -5.40
CA MET A 307 -1.89 -7.16 -5.20
C MET A 307 -0.64 -7.49 -6.01
N ASP A 308 0.18 -8.38 -5.47
CA ASP A 308 1.39 -8.86 -6.13
C ASP A 308 1.02 -10.00 -7.11
N PHE A 309 1.47 -9.93 -8.35
CA PHE A 309 1.21 -10.97 -9.36
C PHE A 309 1.82 -12.31 -8.98
N GLU A 310 2.99 -12.31 -8.36
CA GLU A 310 3.66 -13.54 -7.93
C GLU A 310 2.81 -14.26 -6.87
N LEU A 311 2.23 -13.53 -5.90
CA LEU A 311 1.29 -14.09 -4.93
C LEU A 311 -0.01 -14.60 -5.57
N ILE A 312 -0.53 -13.87 -6.57
CA ILE A 312 -1.71 -14.31 -7.33
C ILE A 312 -1.42 -15.66 -8.00
N PHE A 313 -0.28 -15.79 -8.68
CA PHE A 313 0.09 -17.02 -9.38
C PHE A 313 0.42 -18.18 -8.45
N GLU A 314 1.09 -17.94 -7.32
CA GLU A 314 1.37 -18.97 -6.30
C GLU A 314 0.11 -19.54 -5.68
N SER A 315 -0.88 -18.68 -5.41
CA SER A 315 -2.19 -19.11 -4.89
C SER A 315 -3.10 -19.77 -5.94
N GLN A 316 -2.71 -19.75 -7.22
CA GLN A 316 -3.49 -20.22 -8.36
C GLN A 316 -4.88 -19.55 -8.48
N ASP A 317 -5.05 -18.38 -7.88
CA ASP A 317 -6.25 -17.56 -7.96
C ASP A 317 -6.25 -16.74 -9.27
N CYS A 318 -6.05 -17.44 -10.40
CA CYS A 318 -5.82 -16.86 -11.72
C CYS A 318 -6.15 -17.87 -12.84
N PHE A 319 -6.03 -17.45 -14.11
CA PHE A 319 -5.96 -18.42 -15.21
C PHE A 319 -4.72 -19.27 -15.02
N TRP A 320 -4.89 -20.59 -15.03
CA TRP A 320 -3.82 -21.56 -14.90
C TRP A 320 -4.09 -22.70 -15.89
N ALA A 321 -3.19 -22.85 -16.87
CA ALA A 321 -3.32 -23.87 -17.91
C ALA A 321 -2.01 -24.66 -18.02
N PRO A 322 -1.98 -25.93 -17.57
CA PRO A 322 -0.90 -26.86 -17.83
C PRO A 322 -0.52 -26.95 -19.32
N ILE A 323 0.77 -27.15 -19.60
CA ILE A 323 1.29 -27.17 -20.97
C ILE A 323 0.71 -28.32 -21.81
N ASN A 324 0.34 -29.44 -21.20
CA ASN A 324 -0.31 -30.55 -21.89
C ASN A 324 -1.73 -30.19 -22.37
N ILE A 325 -2.48 -29.44 -21.57
CA ILE A 325 -3.77 -28.87 -22.00
C ILE A 325 -3.53 -27.88 -23.14
N ALA A 326 -2.59 -26.95 -22.97
CA ALA A 326 -2.24 -26.01 -24.04
C ALA A 326 -1.84 -26.71 -25.36
N LYS A 327 -1.01 -27.76 -25.30
CA LYS A 327 -0.60 -28.58 -26.47
C LYS A 327 -1.79 -29.25 -27.15
N TYR A 328 -2.75 -29.75 -26.37
CA TYR A 328 -3.95 -30.37 -26.91
C TYR A 328 -4.79 -29.42 -27.77
N PHE A 329 -4.80 -28.13 -27.44
CA PHE A 329 -5.53 -27.08 -28.17
C PHE A 329 -4.67 -26.35 -29.21
N ALA A 330 -3.37 -26.63 -29.30
CA ALA A 330 -2.48 -25.96 -30.23
C ALA A 330 -2.57 -26.59 -31.63
N GLU A 331 -2.55 -25.75 -32.67
CA GLU A 331 -2.51 -26.18 -34.06
C GLU A 331 -1.23 -25.63 -34.71
N ASN A 332 -0.49 -26.48 -35.43
CA ASN A 332 0.77 -26.11 -36.08
C ASN A 332 1.76 -25.43 -35.12
N ASP A 333 1.88 -25.94 -33.89
CA ASP A 333 2.75 -25.40 -32.82
C ASP A 333 2.38 -23.96 -32.39
N ILE A 334 1.10 -23.59 -32.59
CA ILE A 334 0.53 -22.29 -32.25
C ILE A 334 -0.70 -22.49 -31.36
N LEU A 335 -0.67 -21.87 -30.18
CA LEU A 335 -1.81 -21.76 -29.29
C LEU A 335 -2.45 -20.38 -29.42
N ILE A 336 -3.78 -20.35 -29.48
CA ILE A 336 -4.57 -19.12 -29.44
C ILE A 336 -5.23 -19.03 -28.06
N ILE A 337 -4.93 -17.95 -27.33
CA ILE A 337 -5.60 -17.62 -26.07
C ILE A 337 -6.35 -16.32 -26.27
N LYS A 338 -7.67 -16.33 -26.13
CA LYS A 338 -8.49 -15.11 -26.12
C LYS A 338 -8.66 -14.64 -24.66
N LEU A 339 -8.48 -13.35 -24.44
CA LEU A 339 -8.85 -12.66 -23.21
C LEU A 339 -10.01 -11.72 -23.52
N ASN A 340 -11.00 -11.69 -22.63
CA ASN A 340 -12.06 -10.70 -22.61
C ASN A 340 -12.22 -10.14 -21.18
N ILE A 341 -12.47 -8.84 -21.05
CA ILE A 341 -12.73 -8.14 -19.78
C ILE A 341 -14.12 -7.51 -19.85
N GLU A 342 -14.97 -7.81 -18.88
CA GLU A 342 -16.37 -7.37 -18.87
C GLU A 342 -16.75 -6.81 -17.51
N VAL A 343 -17.76 -5.94 -17.49
CA VAL A 343 -18.44 -5.53 -16.25
C VAL A 343 -19.21 -6.72 -15.68
N VAL A 344 -19.18 -6.91 -14.37
CA VAL A 344 -20.05 -7.86 -13.68
C VAL A 344 -21.46 -7.29 -13.69
N GLY A 345 -22.37 -7.93 -14.42
CA GLY A 345 -23.79 -7.57 -14.37
C GLY A 345 -24.34 -7.75 -12.97
N HIS A 346 -24.82 -6.67 -12.35
CA HIS A 346 -25.64 -6.77 -11.14
C HIS A 346 -27.04 -7.23 -11.56
N HIS A 347 -27.39 -8.46 -11.22
CA HIS A 347 -28.77 -8.96 -11.31
C HIS A 347 -29.60 -8.44 -10.14
#